data_AF-A0A924EG60-F1
#
_entry.id   AF-A0A924EG60-F1
#
_cell.length_a   1.000
_cell.length_b   1.000
_cell.length_c   1.000
_cell.angle_alpha   90.00
_cell.angle_beta   90.00
_cell.angle_gamma   90.00
#
_symmetry.space_group_name_H-M   'P 1'
#
loop_
_entity.id
_entity.type
_entity.pdbx_description
1 polymer ?
#
loop_
_entity_poly.entity_id
_entity_poly.type
_entity_poly.pdbx_seq_one_letter_code
_entity_poly.pdbx_strand_id
1 'polypeptide(L)' 'MFLTQINDKRIFYENVRHTQYSILDTLNVGKWIGVIIANAEDNLLVDGVVKKCLDNNIGFVCCAGEISEKLEASFDHEI' A
#
# COMPACT_ATOMS: atom_id res chain seq x y z
N MET A 1 -4.91 3.39 6.22
CA MET A 1 -4.85 3.09 7.68
C MET A 1 -3.38 3.03 8.11
N PHE A 2 -3.00 3.54 9.28
CA PHE A 2 -1.61 3.49 9.77
C PHE A 2 -1.38 2.20 10.54
N LEU A 3 -0.40 1.40 10.12
CA LEU A 3 -0.10 0.10 10.75
C LEU A 3 0.96 0.24 11.83
N THR A 4 2.12 0.79 11.47
CA THR A 4 3.27 0.83 12.38
C THR A 4 4.33 1.82 11.88
N GLN A 5 5.40 1.99 12.66
CA GLN A 5 6.53 2.84 12.31
C GLN A 5 7.84 2.07 12.49
N ILE A 6 8.70 2.13 11.47
CA ILE A 6 10.07 1.62 11.52
C ILE A 6 11.00 2.81 11.30
N ASN A 7 11.81 3.14 12.30
CA ASN A 7 12.66 4.34 12.31
C ASN A 7 11.84 5.62 12.07
N ASP A 8 12.20 6.41 11.04
CA ASP A 8 11.50 7.62 10.61
C ASP A 8 10.40 7.34 9.58
N LYS A 9 10.19 6.06 9.20
CA LYS A 9 9.24 5.64 8.17
C LYS A 9 7.96 5.08 8.77
N ARG A 10 6.82 5.56 8.27
CA ARG A 10 5.50 5.08 8.63
C ARG A 10 5.02 4.06 7.62
N ILE A 11 4.44 2.97 8.08
CA ILE A 11 3.93 1.88 7.25
C ILE A 11 2.41 1.97 7.18
N PHE A 12 1.89 1.85 5.97
CA PHE A 12 0.46 1.68 5.70
C PHE A 12 0.26 0.45 4.82
N TYR A 13 -0.92 -0.15 4.90
CA TYR A 13 -1.37 -1.10 3.89
C TYR A 13 -2.60 -0.56 3.18
N GLU A 14 -2.76 -0.97 1.94
CA GLU A 14 -3.87 -0.55 1.09
C GLU A 14 -4.15 -1.66 0.06
N ASN A 15 -5.43 -2.03 -0.07
CA ASN A 15 -5.89 -2.89 -1.16
C ASN A 15 -6.20 -2.03 -2.38
N VAL A 16 -5.62 -2.34 -3.54
CA VAL A 16 -5.77 -1.55 -4.78
C VAL A 16 -7.22 -1.35 -5.22
N ARG A 17 -8.12 -2.30 -4.89
CA ARG A 17 -9.56 -2.19 -5.20
C ARG A 17 -10.30 -1.21 -4.31
N HIS A 18 -9.84 -1.07 -3.06
CA HIS A 18 -10.45 -0.19 -2.07
C HIS A 18 -9.67 1.11 -1.88
N THR A 19 -8.57 1.27 -2.62
CA THR A 19 -7.67 2.41 -2.49
C THR A 19 -8.40 3.68 -2.85
N GLN A 20 -8.55 4.57 -1.88
CA GLN A 20 -8.88 5.95 -2.19
C GLN A 20 -7.58 6.62 -2.59
N TYR A 21 -7.28 6.64 -3.89
CA TYR A 21 -6.04 7.20 -4.46
C TYR A 21 -5.68 8.60 -3.92
N SER A 22 -6.65 9.34 -3.40
CA SER A 22 -6.47 10.62 -2.72
C SER A 22 -5.60 10.54 -1.47
N ILE A 23 -5.57 9.41 -0.75
CA ILE A 23 -4.77 9.31 0.47
C ILE A 23 -3.28 9.35 0.15
N LEU A 24 -2.85 8.73 -0.95
CA LEU A 24 -1.46 8.76 -1.43
C LEU A 24 -1.00 10.18 -1.76
N ASP A 25 -1.90 11.04 -2.24
CA ASP A 25 -1.60 12.46 -2.53
C ASP A 25 -1.42 13.29 -1.26
N THR A 26 -1.89 12.80 -0.11
CA THR A 26 -1.75 13.47 1.19
C THR A 26 -0.56 12.99 2.01
N LEU A 27 0.15 11.96 1.54
CA LEU A 27 1.27 11.39 2.26
C LEU A 27 2.52 12.27 2.12
N ASN A 28 3.11 12.64 3.26
CA ASN A 28 4.36 13.39 3.28
C ASN A 28 5.49 12.63 2.56
N VAL A 29 6.01 13.23 1.49
CA VAL A 29 7.07 12.68 0.63
C VAL A 29 8.24 12.11 1.44
N GLY A 30 8.63 10.87 1.13
CA GLY A 30 9.81 10.23 1.71
C GLY A 30 9.65 9.69 3.13
N LYS A 31 8.48 9.78 3.76
CA LYS A 31 8.23 9.26 5.12
C LYS A 31 7.42 7.97 5.17
N TRP A 32 6.95 7.47 4.04
CA TRP A 32 6.00 6.36 4.01
C TRP A 32 6.54 5.15 3.28
N ILE A 33 6.16 3.98 3.79
CA ILE A 33 6.31 2.70 3.12
C ILE A 33 4.91 2.08 2.96
N GLY A 34 4.53 1.78 1.71
CA GLY A 34 3.23 1.18 1.39
C GLY A 34 3.33 -0.32 1.17
N VAL A 35 2.44 -1.08 1.82
CA VAL A 35 2.17 -2.48 1.50
C VAL A 35 0.91 -2.52 0.64
N ILE A 36 1.10 -2.75 -0.66
CA ILE A 36 0.03 -2.72 -1.65
C ILE A 36 -0.44 -4.14 -1.92
N ILE A 37 -1.71 -4.41 -1.65
CA ILE A 37 -2.36 -5.71 -1.85
C ILE A 37 -3.12 -5.64 -3.18
N ALA A 38 -2.78 -6.53 -4.12
CA ALA A 38 -3.41 -6.58 -5.43
C ALA A 38 -3.74 -8.01 -5.86
N ASN A 39 -4.87 -8.21 -6.54
CA ASN A 39 -5.15 -9.49 -7.20
C ASN A 39 -4.60 -9.48 -8.63
N ALA A 40 -4.43 -10.68 -9.21
CA ALA A 40 -3.93 -10.82 -10.58
C ALA A 40 -4.80 -10.08 -11.62
N GLU A 41 -6.09 -9.91 -11.34
CA GLU A 41 -7.06 -9.21 -12.17
C GLU A 41 -6.91 -7.68 -12.11
N ASP A 42 -6.18 -7.15 -11.13
CA ASP A 42 -6.12 -5.72 -10.81
C ASP A 42 -4.92 -5.00 -11.43
N ASN A 43 -4.28 -5.59 -12.45
CA ASN A 43 -3.07 -5.04 -13.08
C ASN A 43 -3.19 -3.55 -13.46
N LEU A 44 -4.35 -3.13 -13.98
CA LEU A 44 -4.57 -1.74 -14.37
C LEU A 44 -4.64 -0.77 -13.17
N LEU A 45 -5.09 -1.25 -12.01
CA LEU A 45 -5.16 -0.46 -10.78
C LEU A 45 -3.78 -0.35 -10.12
N VAL A 46 -2.98 -1.43 -10.20
CA VAL A 46 -1.60 -1.47 -9.70
C VAL A 46 -0.76 -0.37 -10.36
N ASP A 47 -0.84 -0.21 -11.68
CA ASP A 47 -0.10 0.82 -12.41
C ASP A 47 -0.36 2.24 -11.86
N GLY A 48 -1.62 2.54 -11.55
CA GLY A 48 -2.03 3.83 -10.98
C GLY A 48 -1.45 4.06 -9.58
N VAL A 49 -1.52 3.05 -8.71
CA VAL A 49 -0.97 3.10 -7.35
C VAL A 49 0.55 3.23 -7.38
N VAL A 50 1.23 2.42 -8.20
CA VAL A 50 2.69 2.44 -8.36
C VAL A 50 3.17 3.80 -8.83
N LYS A 51 2.52 4.38 -9.84
CA LYS A 51 2.86 5.72 -10.34
C LYS A 51 2.78 6.76 -9.23
N LYS A 52 1.69 6.76 -8.44
CA LYS A 52 1.55 7.69 -7.31
C LYS A 52 2.60 7.49 -6.23
N CYS A 53 2.95 6.24 -5.92
CA CYS A 53 4.02 5.96 -4.97
C CYS A 53 5.36 6.52 -5.45
N LEU A 54 5.68 6.40 -6.74
CA LEU A 54 6.88 6.98 -7.34
C LEU A 54 6.85 8.52 -7.29
N ASP A 55 5.74 9.14 -7.71
CA ASP A 55 5.57 10.59 -7.74
C ASP A 55 5.73 11.22 -6.33
N ASN A 56 5.33 10.49 -5.28
CA ASN A 56 5.41 10.93 -3.88
C ASN A 56 6.63 10.39 -3.11
N ASN A 57 7.59 9.74 -3.79
CA ASN A 57 8.77 9.12 -3.17
C ASN A 57 8.41 8.21 -1.97
N ILE A 58 7.41 7.37 -2.16
CA ILE A 58 6.94 6.37 -1.20
C ILE A 58 7.66 5.06 -1.52
N GLY A 59 8.37 4.48 -0.56
CA GLY A 59 8.86 3.10 -0.72
C GLY A 59 7.67 2.15 -0.72
N PHE A 60 7.63 1.11 -1.55
CA PHE A 60 6.48 0.21 -1.53
C PHE A 60 6.86 -1.23 -1.87
N VAL A 61 6.03 -2.15 -1.39
CA VAL A 61 6.00 -3.55 -1.81
C VAL A 61 4.61 -3.85 -2.32
N CYS A 62 4.51 -4.45 -3.51
CA CYS A 62 3.25 -4.93 -4.05
C CYS A 62 3.22 -6.45 -3.94
N CYS A 63 2.19 -6.98 -3.28
CA CYS A 63 1.98 -8.41 -3.11
C CYS A 63 0.76 -8.84 -3.92
N ALA A 64 0.82 -10.04 -4.50
CA ALA A 64 -0.29 -10.63 -5.23
C ALA A 64 -0.42 -12.13 -4.94
N GLY A 65 -1.63 -12.67 -5.18
CA GLY A 65 -1.96 -14.08 -5.00
C GLY A 65 -2.03 -14.48 -3.51
N GLU A 66 -1.64 -15.71 -3.19
CA GLU A 66 -1.78 -16.24 -1.83
C GLU A 66 -1.05 -15.39 -0.75
N ILE A 67 0.03 -14.69 -1.15
CA ILE A 67 0.78 -13.80 -0.25
C ILE A 67 -0.05 -12.56 0.11
N SER A 68 -0.78 -11.99 -0.86
CA SER A 68 -1.60 -10.81 -0.62
C SER A 68 -2.79 -11.12 0.28
N GLU A 69 -3.44 -12.27 0.08
CA GLU A 69 -4.54 -12.74 0.94
C GLU A 69 -4.08 -12.95 2.39
N LYS A 70 -2.92 -13.58 2.60
CA LYS A 70 -2.35 -13.79 3.94
C LYS A 70 -1.99 -12.49 4.63
N LEU A 71 -1.42 -11.53 3.89
CA LEU A 71 -1.07 -10.22 4.43
C LEU A 71 -2.31 -9.42 4.80
N GLU A 72 -3.31 -9.37 3.92
CA GLU A 72 -4.58 -8.68 4.19
C GLU A 72 -5.26 -9.25 5.44
N ALA A 73 -5.36 -10.58 5.55
CA ALA A 73 -5.92 -11.24 6.73
C ALA A 73 -5.12 -10.98 8.02
N SER A 74 -3.79 -10.81 7.91
CA SER A 74 -2.93 -10.49 9.05
C SER A 74 -3.12 -9.04 9.51
N PHE A 75 -3.30 -8.09 8.59
CA PHE A 75 -3.51 -6.69 8.94
C PHE A 75 -4.92 -6.43 9.46
N ASP A 76 -5.93 -7.12 8.93
CA ASP A 76 -7.31 -6.99 9.41
C ASP A 76 -7.50 -7.58 10.82
N HIS A 77 -6.65 -8.52 11.26
CA HIS A 77 -6.70 -9.09 12.61
C HIS A 77 -6.00 -8.24 13.69
N GLU A 78 -5.15 -7.29 13.33
CA GLU A 78 -4.38 -6.47 14.28
C GLU A 78 -5.07 -5.14 14.66
N ILE A 79 -6.35 -4.95 14.30
CA ILE A 79 -7.13 -3.72 14.55
C ILE A 79 -8.17 -3.91 15.64
#